data_AF-A0A3A2ZF83-F1
#
_entry.id   AF-A0A3A2ZF83-F1
#
_cell.length_a   1.000
_cell.length_b   1.000
_cell.length_c   1.000
_cell.angle_alpha   90.00
_cell.angle_beta   90.00
_cell.angle_gamma   90.00
#
_symmetry.space_group_name_H-M   'P 1'
#
loop_
_entity.id
_entity.type
_entity.pdbx_description
1 polymer ?
#
loop_
_entity_poly.entity_id
_entity_poly.type
_entity_poly.pdbx_seq_one_letter_code
_entity_poly.pdbx_strand_id
1 'polypeptide(L)'
;MVNETTSQTPSWREFVAEKRRQCQQKILREWTLSEDLLRIPSRLLKYDLPRRSGLLSNLELDITDNHTATQLLAKLASGQVSSLAVTTAFCKRAAVAQQLTSCLTETCLPQALNRAQYLDEYLSHEEKPIALLHGLPVSLKDSFCIKGLQPTTADSENNIFGRTLNPHNTSLTAGGSSGGEGALVAFRGYISGVGTDIAG
;
A
#
# COMPACT_ATOMS: atom_id res chain seq x y z
N MET A 1 15.40 24.74 -43.93
CA MET A 1 16.01 24.69 -42.60
C MET A 1 15.00 24.03 -41.68
N VAL A 2 15.18 22.74 -41.42
CA VAL A 2 14.31 21.97 -40.52
C VAL A 2 14.92 22.12 -39.12
N ASN A 3 14.20 22.76 -38.21
CA ASN A 3 14.59 22.83 -36.80
C ASN A 3 14.45 21.43 -36.21
N GLU A 4 15.56 20.71 -36.07
CA GLU A 4 15.65 19.55 -35.20
C GLU A 4 15.55 20.03 -33.76
N THR A 5 14.34 19.99 -33.19
CA THR A 5 14.15 20.01 -31.75
C THR A 5 14.81 18.77 -31.18
N THR A 6 16.04 18.94 -30.67
CA THR A 6 16.73 17.93 -29.87
C THR A 6 15.92 17.70 -28.60
N SER A 7 15.02 16.71 -28.65
CA SER A 7 14.37 16.17 -27.45
C SER A 7 15.45 15.49 -26.61
N GLN A 8 16.10 16.25 -25.71
CA GLN A 8 17.03 15.67 -24.74
C GLN A 8 16.28 14.63 -23.91
N THR A 9 16.71 13.37 -24.02
CA THR A 9 16.19 12.30 -23.18
C THR A 9 16.48 12.66 -21.72
N PRO A 10 15.47 12.69 -20.84
CA PRO A 10 15.68 13.01 -19.44
C PRO A 10 16.67 12.01 -18.83
N SER A 11 17.54 12.50 -17.97
CA SER A 11 18.45 11.67 -17.20
C SER A 11 17.65 10.67 -16.34
N TRP A 12 18.24 9.51 -16.06
CA TRP A 12 17.59 8.50 -15.21
C TRP A 12 17.21 9.05 -13.82
N ARG A 13 17.96 10.04 -13.32
CA ARG A 13 17.68 10.71 -12.04
C ARG A 13 16.42 11.58 -12.11
N GLU A 14 16.22 12.28 -13.22
CA GLU A 14 14.99 13.05 -13.47
C GLU A 14 13.79 12.12 -13.60
N PHE A 15 13.94 11.00 -14.31
CA PHE A 15 12.90 9.97 -14.40
C PHE A 15 12.53 9.41 -13.01
N VAL A 16 13.53 9.06 -12.20
CA VAL A 16 13.33 8.58 -10.83
C VAL A 16 12.63 9.61 -9.97
N ALA A 17 13.06 10.88 -10.02
CA ALA A 17 12.46 11.96 -9.25
C ALA A 17 10.99 12.19 -9.65
N GLU A 18 10.70 12.15 -10.95
CA GLU A 18 9.35 12.27 -11.48
C GLU A 18 8.47 11.09 -11.05
N LYS A 19 8.99 9.86 -11.12
CA LYS A 19 8.26 8.66 -10.67
C LYS A 19 7.96 8.70 -9.18
N ARG A 20 8.92 9.10 -8.34
CA ARG A 20 8.72 9.34 -6.90
C ARG A 20 7.59 10.33 -6.66
N ARG A 21 7.64 11.47 -7.36
CA ARG A 21 6.62 12.54 -7.25
C ARG A 21 5.24 12.02 -7.63
N GLN A 22 5.12 11.29 -8.73
CA GLN A 22 3.86 10.68 -9.16
C GLN A 22 3.29 9.72 -8.11
N CYS A 23 4.13 8.84 -7.55
CA CYS A 23 3.67 7.90 -6.52
C CYS A 23 3.29 8.63 -5.22
N GLN A 24 4.05 9.65 -4.82
CA GLN A 24 3.73 10.45 -3.63
C GLN A 24 2.41 11.22 -3.79
N GLN A 25 2.11 11.72 -4.99
CA GLN A 25 0.85 12.39 -5.30
C GLN A 25 -0.38 11.48 -5.25
N LYS A 26 -0.20 10.16 -5.33
CA LYS A 26 -1.29 9.19 -5.16
C LYS A 26 -1.71 9.02 -3.70
N ILE A 27 -0.86 9.40 -2.74
CA ILE A 27 -1.21 9.43 -1.31
C ILE A 27 -2.01 10.70 -1.06
N LEU A 28 -3.22 10.54 -0.50
CA LEU A 28 -4.06 11.68 -0.17
C LEU A 28 -3.38 12.53 0.90
N ARG A 29 -3.47 13.87 0.77
CA ARG A 29 -2.86 14.82 1.72
C ARG A 29 -3.31 14.59 3.16
N GLU A 30 -4.56 14.16 3.33
CA GLU A 30 -5.16 13.81 4.62
C GLU A 30 -4.57 12.53 5.24
N TRP A 31 -3.83 11.72 4.49
CA TRP A 31 -3.16 10.51 4.97
C TRP A 31 -1.63 10.69 5.06
N THR A 32 -1.15 11.91 4.85
CA THR A 32 0.26 12.26 4.97
C THR A 32 0.61 12.51 6.44
N LEU A 33 1.71 11.92 6.91
CA LEU A 33 2.22 12.15 8.26
C LEU A 33 2.85 13.54 8.34
N SER A 34 2.80 14.15 9.53
CA SER A 34 3.57 15.37 9.79
C SER A 34 5.07 15.07 9.83
N GLU A 35 5.89 16.06 9.49
CA GLU A 35 7.37 15.95 9.48
C GLU A 35 7.94 15.46 10.83
N ASP A 36 7.33 15.84 11.94
CA ASP A 36 7.74 15.39 13.28
C ASP A 36 7.54 13.88 13.48
N LEU A 37 6.46 13.32 12.91
CA LEU A 37 6.16 11.88 12.98
C LEU A 37 7.03 11.06 12.02
N LEU A 38 7.65 11.69 11.01
CA LEU A 38 8.61 11.05 10.13
C LEU A 38 10.00 10.91 10.78
N ARG A 39 10.32 11.73 11.78
CA ARG A 39 11.62 11.74 12.49
C ARG A 39 11.69 10.80 13.70
N ILE A 40 10.88 9.74 13.71
CA ILE A 40 10.83 8.82 14.84
C ILE A 40 12.03 7.86 14.91
N PRO A 41 12.38 7.33 16.09
CA PRO A 41 13.50 6.40 16.28
C PRO A 41 13.32 5.11 15.49
N SER A 42 14.41 4.34 15.34
CA SER A 42 14.48 3.17 14.46
C SER A 42 13.46 2.06 14.71
N ARG A 43 12.80 2.00 15.88
CA ARG A 43 11.83 0.95 16.22
C ARG A 43 10.38 1.41 15.96
N LEU A 44 10.02 1.49 14.68
CA LEU A 44 8.77 2.12 14.21
C LEU A 44 7.51 1.50 14.85
N LEU A 45 7.41 0.17 14.86
CA LEU A 45 6.21 -0.52 15.38
C LEU A 45 5.96 -0.29 16.87
N LYS A 46 7.00 0.00 17.67
CA LYS A 46 6.82 0.30 19.10
C LYS A 46 6.10 1.62 19.34
N TYR A 47 6.08 2.49 18.34
CA TYR A 47 5.48 3.82 18.45
C TYR A 47 3.98 3.80 18.09
N ASP A 48 3.46 2.73 17.50
CA ASP A 48 2.07 2.58 17.06
C ASP A 48 1.52 3.83 16.33
N LEU A 49 2.23 4.25 15.29
CA LEU A 49 1.86 5.43 14.49
C LEU A 49 0.46 5.35 13.88
N PRO A 50 -0.06 4.19 13.40
CA PRO A 50 -1.45 4.12 12.95
C PRO A 50 -2.45 4.66 13.98
N ARG A 51 -2.24 4.37 15.27
CA ARG A 51 -3.09 4.88 16.36
C ARG A 51 -2.74 6.30 16.80
N ARG A 52 -1.45 6.64 16.86
CA ARG A 52 -0.97 7.94 17.41
C ARG A 52 -0.97 9.09 16.41
N SER A 53 -0.99 8.79 15.11
CA SER A 53 -0.98 9.80 14.04
C SER A 53 -2.29 10.57 13.90
N GLY A 54 -3.40 10.03 14.43
CA GLY A 54 -4.73 10.63 14.26
C GLY A 54 -5.34 10.44 12.86
N LEU A 55 -4.68 9.67 11.97
CA LEU A 55 -5.13 9.44 10.59
C LEU A 55 -6.28 8.42 10.50
N LEU A 56 -6.32 7.47 11.43
CA LEU A 56 -7.32 6.41 11.48
C LEU A 56 -8.32 6.67 12.61
N SER A 57 -9.59 6.51 12.29
CA SER A 57 -10.69 6.46 13.25
C SER A 57 -10.67 5.16 14.05
N ASN A 58 -11.39 5.12 15.17
CA ASN A 58 -11.52 3.91 16.00
C ASN A 58 -12.10 2.72 15.22
N LEU A 59 -13.02 2.97 14.29
CA LEU A 59 -13.60 1.93 13.44
C LEU A 59 -12.56 1.37 12.46
N GLU A 60 -11.77 2.23 11.83
CA GLU A 60 -10.72 1.81 10.90
C GLU A 60 -9.60 1.04 11.61
N LEU A 61 -9.25 1.47 12.84
CA LEU A 61 -8.34 0.73 13.70
C LEU A 61 -8.92 -0.64 14.07
N ASP A 62 -10.19 -0.73 14.43
CA ASP A 62 -10.85 -2.01 14.77
C ASP A 62 -10.89 -3.00 13.59
N ILE A 63 -11.25 -2.52 12.40
CA ILE A 63 -11.24 -3.31 11.15
C ILE A 63 -9.87 -3.97 10.94
N THR A 64 -8.80 -3.21 11.15
CA THR A 64 -7.43 -3.64 10.87
C THR A 64 -6.77 -4.37 12.04
N ASP A 65 -7.21 -4.13 13.28
CA ASP A 65 -6.60 -4.70 14.48
C ASP A 65 -7.24 -5.98 14.99
N ASN A 66 -8.56 -6.14 14.82
CA ASN A 66 -9.34 -7.14 15.56
C ASN A 66 -10.02 -8.18 14.66
N HIS A 67 -9.60 -8.26 13.39
CA HIS A 67 -10.20 -9.19 12.44
C HIS A 67 -9.16 -9.99 11.67
N THR A 68 -9.46 -11.27 11.45
CA THR A 68 -8.78 -12.14 10.50
C THR A 68 -9.35 -11.98 9.09
N ALA A 69 -8.65 -12.47 8.07
CA ALA A 69 -9.11 -12.41 6.68
C ALA A 69 -10.46 -13.09 6.50
N THR A 70 -10.65 -14.27 7.10
CA THR A 70 -11.91 -15.03 7.01
C THR A 70 -13.07 -14.33 7.73
N GLN A 71 -12.80 -13.70 8.88
CA GLN A 71 -13.80 -12.89 9.58
C GLN A 71 -14.21 -11.67 8.75
N LEU A 72 -13.26 -10.92 8.17
CA LEU A 72 -13.59 -9.79 7.30
C LEU A 72 -14.35 -10.23 6.06
N LEU A 73 -13.97 -11.35 5.43
CA LEU A 73 -14.69 -11.91 4.29
C LEU A 73 -16.15 -12.26 4.62
N ALA A 74 -16.40 -12.88 5.78
CA ALA A 74 -17.76 -13.16 6.21
C ALA A 74 -18.56 -11.86 6.42
N LYS A 75 -17.96 -10.84 7.04
CA LYS A 75 -18.59 -9.54 7.24
C LYS A 75 -18.88 -8.82 5.92
N LEU A 76 -17.93 -8.81 4.99
CA LEU A 76 -18.07 -8.23 3.65
C LEU A 76 -19.17 -8.94 2.85
N ALA A 77 -19.16 -10.27 2.82
CA ALA A 77 -20.17 -11.06 2.11
C ALA A 77 -21.59 -10.86 2.66
N SER A 78 -21.73 -10.59 3.97
CA SER A 78 -23.01 -10.28 4.61
C SER A 78 -23.45 -8.81 4.49
N GLY A 79 -22.58 -7.91 4.01
CA GLY A 79 -22.82 -6.47 4.02
C GLY A 79 -22.74 -5.80 5.39
N GLN A 80 -22.30 -6.50 6.45
CA GLN A 80 -22.13 -5.91 7.79
C GLN A 80 -21.07 -4.80 7.80
N VAL A 81 -20.06 -4.91 6.94
CA VAL A 81 -19.06 -3.87 6.69
C VAL A 81 -18.95 -3.66 5.19
N SER A 82 -18.74 -2.42 4.76
CA SER A 82 -18.57 -2.11 3.35
C SER A 82 -17.13 -2.37 2.89
N SER A 83 -16.97 -2.80 1.65
CA SER A 83 -15.70 -2.94 0.94
C SER A 83 -14.94 -1.62 0.97
N LEU A 84 -15.64 -0.49 0.80
CA LEU A 84 -15.04 0.84 0.87
C LEU A 84 -14.45 1.13 2.26
N ALA A 85 -15.16 0.84 3.35
CA ALA A 85 -14.66 1.08 4.70
C ALA A 85 -13.43 0.21 5.00
N VAL A 86 -13.48 -1.08 4.64
CA VAL A 86 -12.36 -2.01 4.81
C VAL A 86 -11.15 -1.55 3.99
N THR A 87 -11.36 -1.23 2.71
CA THR A 87 -10.28 -0.80 1.81
C THR A 87 -9.67 0.52 2.28
N THR A 88 -10.48 1.48 2.73
CA THR A 88 -10.00 2.77 3.25
C THR A 88 -9.12 2.58 4.49
N ALA A 89 -9.53 1.73 5.43
CA ALA A 89 -8.76 1.46 6.65
C ALA A 89 -7.36 0.87 6.34
N PHE A 90 -7.30 -0.11 5.45
CA PHE A 90 -6.02 -0.69 5.00
C PHE A 90 -5.18 0.29 4.17
N CYS A 91 -5.80 1.04 3.26
CA CYS A 91 -5.14 2.08 2.46
C CYS A 91 -4.46 3.16 3.32
N LYS A 92 -5.12 3.60 4.41
CA LYS A 92 -4.53 4.55 5.35
C LYS A 92 -3.29 3.98 6.05
N ARG A 93 -3.34 2.73 6.50
CA ARG A 93 -2.16 2.06 7.09
C ARG A 93 -1.05 1.85 6.07
N ALA A 94 -1.40 1.49 4.84
CA ALA A 94 -0.45 1.35 3.74
C ALA A 94 0.24 2.67 3.41
N ALA A 95 -0.49 3.79 3.44
CA ALA A 95 0.09 5.12 3.29
C ALA A 95 1.07 5.46 4.42
N VAL A 96 0.73 5.14 5.68
CA VAL A 96 1.64 5.29 6.83
C VAL A 96 2.89 4.44 6.67
N ALA A 97 2.74 3.16 6.34
CA ALA A 97 3.86 2.24 6.11
C ALA A 97 4.78 2.74 5.00
N GLN A 98 4.21 3.17 3.87
CA GLN A 98 5.00 3.67 2.74
C GLN A 98 5.86 4.87 3.11
N GLN A 99 5.29 5.83 3.85
CA GLN A 99 5.99 7.05 4.25
C GLN A 99 7.14 6.76 5.22
N LEU A 100 7.06 5.68 5.99
CA LEU A 100 8.07 5.33 7.00
C LEU A 100 9.12 4.34 6.50
N THR A 101 8.76 3.46 5.56
CA THR A 101 9.63 2.34 5.18
C THR A 101 9.86 2.16 3.70
N SER A 102 9.24 2.95 2.83
CA SER A 102 9.42 2.82 1.37
C SER A 102 9.05 1.41 0.84
N CYS A 103 8.08 0.74 1.45
CA CYS A 103 7.73 -0.66 1.16
C CYS A 103 6.88 -0.91 -0.10
N LEU A 104 6.24 0.13 -0.64
CA LEU A 104 5.36 0.08 -1.80
C LEU A 104 6.02 0.76 -3.01
N THR A 105 6.01 0.09 -4.15
CA THR A 105 6.41 0.67 -5.45
C THR A 105 5.26 1.44 -6.09
N GLU A 106 4.05 0.90 -5.98
CA GLU A 106 2.78 1.47 -6.44
C GLU A 106 1.71 1.28 -5.36
N THR A 107 1.03 2.35 -4.96
CA THR A 107 0.06 2.30 -3.86
C THR A 107 -1.36 1.96 -4.32
N CYS A 108 -1.70 2.21 -5.59
CA CYS A 108 -3.00 1.92 -6.21
C CYS A 108 -4.24 2.43 -5.44
N LEU A 109 -4.09 3.43 -4.55
CA LEU A 109 -5.15 3.86 -3.63
C LEU A 109 -6.43 4.29 -4.36
N PRO A 110 -6.37 5.15 -5.40
CA PRO A 110 -7.59 5.55 -6.11
C PRO A 110 -8.30 4.37 -6.79
N GLN A 111 -7.54 3.47 -7.40
CA GLN A 111 -8.09 2.28 -8.07
C GLN A 111 -8.72 1.32 -7.06
N ALA A 112 -8.08 1.12 -5.90
CA ALA A 112 -8.59 0.27 -4.84
C ALA A 112 -9.92 0.82 -4.28
N LEU A 113 -9.98 2.12 -3.98
CA LEU A 113 -11.20 2.77 -3.49
C LEU A 113 -12.35 2.72 -4.49
N ASN A 114 -12.07 3.00 -5.78
CA ASN A 114 -13.09 2.93 -6.82
C ASN A 114 -13.61 1.49 -7.02
N ARG A 115 -12.71 0.50 -6.98
CA ARG A 115 -13.10 -0.91 -7.05
C ARG A 115 -13.94 -1.31 -5.85
N ALA A 116 -13.60 -0.84 -4.66
CA ALA A 116 -14.35 -1.12 -3.45
C ALA A 116 -15.78 -0.53 -3.50
N GLN A 117 -15.93 0.71 -3.98
CA GLN A 117 -17.24 1.33 -4.22
C GLN A 117 -18.11 0.50 -5.16
N TYR A 118 -17.54 0.09 -6.30
CA TYR A 118 -18.23 -0.77 -7.25
C TYR A 118 -18.70 -2.09 -6.62
N LEU A 119 -17.88 -2.69 -5.74
CA LEU A 119 -18.21 -3.95 -5.08
C LEU A 119 -19.38 -3.79 -4.10
N ASP A 120 -19.42 -2.67 -3.38
CA ASP A 120 -20.54 -2.34 -2.49
C ASP A 120 -21.84 -2.11 -3.27
N GLU A 121 -21.77 -1.37 -4.39
CA GLU A 121 -22.90 -1.19 -5.31
C GLU A 121 -23.39 -2.54 -5.87
N TYR A 122 -22.47 -3.38 -6.34
CA TYR A 122 -22.79 -4.71 -6.84
C TYR A 122 -23.51 -5.57 -5.79
N LEU A 123 -22.98 -5.63 -4.56
CA LEU A 123 -23.58 -6.40 -3.48
C LEU A 123 -24.99 -5.89 -3.14
N SER A 124 -25.22 -4.58 -3.20
CA SER A 124 -26.54 -3.98 -2.95
C SER A 124 -27.58 -4.33 -4.02
N HIS A 125 -27.15 -4.54 -5.27
CA HIS A 125 -28.04 -4.86 -6.39
C HIS A 125 -28.30 -6.36 -6.54
N GLU A 126 -27.27 -7.18 -6.39
CA GLU A 126 -27.33 -8.63 -6.67
C GLU A 126 -27.61 -9.47 -5.41
N GLU A 127 -27.52 -8.85 -4.23
CA GLU A 127 -27.66 -9.49 -2.91
C GLU A 127 -26.71 -10.68 -2.68
N LYS A 128 -25.65 -10.79 -3.51
CA LYS A 128 -24.65 -11.86 -3.46
C LYS A 128 -23.25 -11.32 -3.75
N PRO A 129 -22.21 -11.84 -3.09
CA PRO A 129 -20.83 -11.44 -3.39
C PRO A 129 -20.42 -11.94 -4.78
N ILE A 130 -19.66 -11.11 -5.50
CA ILE A 130 -19.17 -11.43 -6.84
C ILE A 130 -18.25 -12.67 -6.90
N ALA A 131 -17.52 -12.95 -5.81
CA ALA A 131 -16.53 -14.02 -5.70
C ALA A 131 -16.11 -14.26 -4.24
N LEU A 132 -15.32 -15.31 -3.99
CA LEU A 132 -14.85 -15.70 -2.65
C LEU A 132 -14.09 -14.61 -1.89
N LEU A 133 -13.36 -13.74 -2.59
CA LEU A 133 -12.58 -12.65 -2.01
C LEU A 133 -13.26 -11.27 -2.17
N HIS A 134 -14.58 -11.24 -2.29
CA HIS A 134 -15.35 -10.01 -2.50
C HIS A 134 -14.98 -8.94 -1.45
N GLY A 135 -14.54 -7.77 -1.93
CA GLY A 135 -14.27 -6.59 -1.11
C GLY A 135 -12.96 -6.62 -0.31
N LEU A 136 -12.23 -7.74 -0.28
CA LEU A 136 -11.02 -7.87 0.51
C LEU A 136 -9.81 -7.27 -0.24
N PRO A 137 -9.13 -6.24 0.30
CA PRO A 137 -7.94 -5.69 -0.32
C PRO A 137 -6.77 -6.68 -0.23
N VAL A 138 -6.01 -6.77 -1.32
CA VAL A 138 -4.81 -7.61 -1.43
C VAL A 138 -3.63 -6.79 -1.93
N SER A 139 -2.44 -7.08 -1.42
CA SER A 139 -1.19 -6.57 -2.00
C SER A 139 -0.58 -7.57 -2.97
N LEU A 140 0.21 -7.07 -3.91
CA LEU A 140 0.91 -7.86 -4.90
C LEU A 140 2.35 -7.37 -4.98
N LYS A 141 3.30 -8.30 -4.96
CA LYS A 141 4.69 -7.99 -5.22
C LYS A 141 4.84 -7.35 -6.60
N ASP A 142 5.76 -6.40 -6.70
CA ASP A 142 6.00 -5.62 -7.90
C ASP A 142 6.43 -6.45 -9.14
N SER A 143 6.87 -7.69 -8.95
CA SER A 143 7.14 -8.64 -10.04
C SER A 143 5.88 -9.11 -10.79
N PHE A 144 4.68 -8.87 -10.25
CA PHE A 144 3.43 -9.19 -10.92
C PHE A 144 3.01 -8.06 -11.86
N CYS A 145 2.81 -8.39 -13.14
CA CYS A 145 2.40 -7.41 -14.14
C CYS A 145 0.92 -7.01 -13.98
N ILE A 146 0.67 -5.79 -13.51
CA ILE A 146 -0.66 -5.21 -13.41
C ILE A 146 -0.89 -4.24 -14.57
N LYS A 147 -2.01 -4.38 -15.29
CA LYS A 147 -2.34 -3.52 -16.43
C LYS A 147 -2.35 -2.04 -16.01
N GLY A 148 -1.60 -1.22 -16.73
CA GLY A 148 -1.52 0.22 -16.48
C GLY A 148 -0.53 0.63 -15.39
N LEU A 149 0.18 -0.33 -14.77
CA LEU A 149 1.29 -0.06 -13.87
C LEU A 149 2.62 -0.40 -14.54
N GLN A 150 3.68 0.24 -14.07
CA GLN A 150 5.04 -0.02 -14.53
C GLN A 150 5.76 -0.80 -13.43
N PRO A 151 5.91 -2.13 -13.57
CA PRO A 151 6.68 -2.91 -12.61
C PRO A 151 8.14 -2.47 -12.68
N THR A 152 8.76 -2.36 -11.52
CA THR A 152 10.20 -2.12 -11.35
C THR A 152 10.96 -3.44 -11.24
N THR A 153 10.26 -4.56 -11.00
CA THR A 153 10.82 -5.90 -10.75
C THR A 153 11.90 -5.85 -9.67
N ALA A 154 11.63 -5.05 -8.64
CA ALA A 154 12.54 -4.86 -7.54
C ALA A 154 12.48 -6.02 -6.53
N ASP A 155 13.59 -6.24 -5.86
CA ASP A 155 13.62 -6.93 -4.57
C ASP A 155 13.13 -5.93 -3.50
N SER A 156 13.85 -5.81 -2.40
CA SER A 156 13.55 -4.96 -1.26
C SER A 156 14.36 -3.66 -1.33
N GLU A 157 14.94 -3.36 -2.49
CA GLU A 157 15.66 -2.13 -2.83
C GLU A 157 15.46 -1.79 -4.31
N ASN A 158 15.24 -0.50 -4.60
CA ASN A 158 15.18 0.00 -5.97
C ASN A 158 15.62 1.47 -6.07
N ASN A 159 15.94 1.92 -7.28
CA ASN A 159 16.40 3.30 -7.51
C ASN A 159 15.30 4.34 -7.25
N ILE A 160 14.01 3.95 -7.25
CA ILE A 160 12.89 4.87 -7.07
C ILE A 160 12.60 5.11 -5.59
N PHE A 161 12.63 4.14 -4.69
CA PHE A 161 12.29 4.35 -3.28
C PHE A 161 13.45 4.05 -2.34
N GLY A 162 14.59 3.59 -2.88
CA GLY A 162 15.71 3.11 -2.11
C GLY A 162 15.39 1.75 -1.50
N ARG A 163 16.05 1.47 -0.38
CA ARG A 163 15.89 0.23 0.39
C ARG A 163 14.63 0.32 1.27
N THR A 164 13.84 -0.75 1.25
CA THR A 164 12.75 -0.96 2.21
C THR A 164 13.32 -1.10 3.62
N LEU A 165 12.79 -0.34 4.57
CA LEU A 165 13.23 -0.38 5.96
C LEU A 165 12.45 -1.41 6.76
N ASN A 166 13.12 -2.11 7.67
CA ASN A 166 12.48 -3.04 8.58
C ASN A 166 11.68 -2.29 9.66
N PRO A 167 10.35 -2.49 9.78
CA PRO A 167 9.52 -1.80 10.77
C PRO A 167 9.89 -2.07 12.23
N HIS A 168 10.48 -3.23 12.54
CA HIS A 168 10.91 -3.57 13.90
C HIS A 168 12.18 -2.81 14.30
N ASN A 169 13.06 -2.56 13.34
CA ASN A 169 14.29 -1.79 13.51
C ASN A 169 14.84 -1.34 12.14
N THR A 170 14.77 -0.05 11.81
CA THR A 170 15.24 0.49 10.53
C THR A 170 16.75 0.35 10.28
N SER A 171 17.53 0.01 11.31
CA SER A 171 18.95 -0.34 11.18
C SER A 171 19.18 -1.76 10.68
N LEU A 172 18.14 -2.60 10.57
CA LEU A 172 18.21 -3.96 10.06
C LEU A 172 17.57 -4.07 8.66
N THR A 173 17.93 -5.11 7.92
CA THR A 173 17.29 -5.44 6.65
C THR A 173 15.82 -5.85 6.85
N ALA A 174 14.96 -5.50 5.90
CA ALA A 174 13.57 -5.98 5.83
C ALA A 174 13.47 -7.45 5.37
N GLY A 175 14.60 -8.08 5.02
CA GLY A 175 14.62 -9.37 4.32
C GLY A 175 14.45 -9.18 2.81
N GLY A 176 14.27 -10.29 2.11
CA GLY A 176 14.09 -10.36 0.66
C GLY A 176 13.70 -11.79 0.27
N SER A 177 13.21 -12.04 -0.94
CA SER A 177 13.07 -11.02 -2.00
C SER A 177 11.79 -10.16 -1.91
N SER A 178 10.94 -10.43 -0.91
CA SER A 178 9.61 -9.83 -0.74
C SER A 178 9.54 -8.96 0.53
N GLY A 179 10.61 -8.21 0.84
CA GLY A 179 10.72 -7.40 2.07
C GLY A 179 9.68 -6.28 2.16
N GLY A 180 9.23 -5.72 1.03
CA GLY A 180 8.11 -4.78 0.97
C GLY A 180 6.81 -5.36 1.52
N GLU A 181 6.50 -6.60 1.15
CA GLU A 181 5.33 -7.33 1.66
C GLU A 181 5.44 -7.56 3.17
N GLY A 182 6.61 -8.03 3.64
CA GLY A 182 6.86 -8.23 5.07
C GLY A 182 6.72 -6.95 5.88
N ALA A 183 7.26 -5.84 5.39
CA ALA A 183 7.13 -4.54 6.05
C ALA A 183 5.68 -4.07 6.12
N LEU A 184 4.91 -4.25 5.04
CA LEU A 184 3.54 -3.80 4.94
C LEU A 184 2.58 -4.65 5.80
N VAL A 185 2.78 -5.98 5.89
CA VAL A 185 2.07 -6.85 6.86
C VAL A 185 2.36 -6.40 8.29
N ALA A 186 3.61 -6.07 8.61
CA ALA A 186 3.98 -5.69 9.97
C ALA A 186 3.28 -4.39 10.43
N PHE A 187 2.97 -3.48 9.51
CA PHE A 187 2.13 -2.31 9.75
C PHE A 187 0.62 -2.60 9.74
N ARG A 188 0.22 -3.84 9.43
CA ARG A 188 -1.16 -4.26 9.17
C ARG A 188 -1.77 -3.46 8.01
N GLY A 189 -0.94 -3.10 7.02
CA GLY A 189 -1.32 -2.33 5.84
C GLY A 189 -2.18 -3.11 4.85
N TYR A 190 -2.17 -4.44 4.95
CA TYR A 190 -3.13 -5.35 4.33
C TYR A 190 -3.23 -6.62 5.18
N ILE A 191 -4.19 -7.49 4.85
CA ILE A 191 -4.40 -8.77 5.54
C ILE A 191 -4.00 -10.01 4.74
N SER A 192 -3.98 -9.92 3.40
CA SER A 192 -3.41 -10.93 2.52
C SER A 192 -2.59 -10.29 1.39
N GLY A 193 -1.46 -10.89 1.07
CA GLY A 193 -0.51 -10.39 0.06
C GLY A 193 0.13 -11.53 -0.70
N VAL A 194 0.59 -11.26 -1.93
CA VAL A 194 1.21 -12.27 -2.81
C VAL A 194 2.67 -11.91 -3.06
N GLY A 195 3.56 -12.72 -2.52
CA GLY A 195 5.00 -12.66 -2.78
C GLY A 195 5.46 -13.64 -3.84
N THR A 196 6.76 -13.59 -4.15
CA THR A 196 7.44 -14.65 -4.90
C THR A 196 8.59 -15.20 -4.06
N ASP A 197 8.84 -16.49 -4.24
CA ASP A 197 9.92 -17.23 -3.58
C ASP A 197 10.64 -18.08 -4.64
N ILE A 198 11.96 -18.03 -4.60
CA ILE A 198 12.84 -18.89 -5.40
C ILE A 198 13.75 -19.73 -4.48
N ALA A 199 14.25 -19.14 -3.38
CA ALA A 199 15.18 -19.78 -2.45
C ALA A 199 15.07 -19.22 -1.01
N GLY A 200 13.92 -18.65 -0.64
CA GLY A 200 13.69 -17.91 0.61
C GLY A 200 13.60 -16.41 0.41
#